data_AF-A0A938AT61-F1
#
_entry.id   AF-A0A938AT61-F1
#
_cell.length_a   1.000
_cell.length_b   1.000
_cell.length_c   1.000
_cell.angle_alpha   90.00
_cell.angle_beta   90.00
_cell.angle_gamma   90.00
#
_symmetry.space_group_name_H-M   'P 1'
#
loop_
_entity.id
_entity.type
_entity.pdbx_description
1 polymer ?
#
loop_
_entity_poly.entity_id
_entity_poly.type
_entity_poly.pdbx_seq_one_letter_code
_entity_poly.pdbx_strand_id
1 'polypeptide(L)'
;MYEVLKGIDFEQRQLVGKKHGVGLFDLVKGKGGEPRCYSCTLCERTCPVDCIDIEYRAEAPKLPWDAAAEKAAALEAQPEIDPRPLDAVIAGLRDGAGLVEALNATQTAYRYLPRRALEDIAIATGLKLSQVYGVATFFPQFNLQPVGKHLVEVCVGAACHVAGAPLVLEAFSLEMEVAVGQTTDDMLFTLQAVNCVGACALAPVVRFGDETMGDYTPAKARKLVRKLRRDEEV
;
A
#
# COMPACT_ATOMS: atom_id res chain seq x y z
N MET A 1 -10.19 -22.22 -26.86
CA MET A 1 -10.63 -22.16 -25.44
C MET A 1 -11.84 -23.04 -25.16
N TYR A 2 -13.01 -22.80 -25.77
CA TYR A 2 -14.27 -23.49 -25.43
C TYR A 2 -14.25 -25.04 -25.52
N GLU A 3 -13.52 -25.62 -26.49
CA GLU A 3 -13.43 -27.08 -26.62
C GLU A 3 -12.57 -27.74 -25.53
N VAL A 4 -11.54 -27.05 -25.03
CA VAL A 4 -10.68 -27.55 -23.95
C VAL A 4 -11.49 -27.68 -22.65
N LEU A 5 -12.45 -26.77 -22.44
CA LEU A 5 -13.32 -26.73 -21.26
C LEU A 5 -14.39 -27.85 -21.26
N LYS A 6 -14.84 -28.33 -22.44
CA LYS A 6 -15.84 -29.43 -22.54
C LYS A 6 -15.36 -30.75 -21.93
N GLY A 7 -14.04 -30.97 -21.84
CA GLY A 7 -13.44 -32.21 -21.32
C GLY A 7 -13.23 -32.24 -19.80
N ILE A 8 -13.48 -31.13 -19.10
CA ILE A 8 -13.25 -31.00 -17.66
C ILE A 8 -14.59 -31.18 -16.94
N ASP A 9 -14.67 -32.14 -16.02
CA ASP A 9 -15.83 -32.26 -15.14
C ASP A 9 -15.67 -31.31 -13.95
N PHE A 10 -16.47 -30.26 -13.89
CA PHE A 10 -16.35 -29.24 -12.85
C PHE A 10 -16.98 -29.66 -11.51
N GLU A 11 -17.73 -30.76 -11.48
CA GLU A 11 -18.38 -31.28 -10.27
C GLU A 11 -17.52 -32.35 -9.56
N GLN A 12 -16.78 -33.19 -10.32
CA GLN A 12 -15.92 -34.24 -9.73
C GLN A 12 -14.46 -33.81 -9.52
N ARG A 13 -14.24 -32.78 -8.71
CA ARG A 13 -12.90 -32.25 -8.41
C ARG A 13 -12.14 -33.12 -7.38
N GLN A 14 -11.29 -34.03 -7.86
CA GLN A 14 -10.23 -34.62 -7.03
C GLN A 14 -8.88 -33.93 -7.29
N LEU A 15 -8.35 -33.27 -6.26
CA LEU A 15 -6.98 -32.78 -6.24
C LEU A 15 -6.01 -33.98 -6.17
N VAL A 16 -5.01 -34.00 -7.04
CA VAL A 16 -3.94 -35.00 -6.97
C VAL A 16 -2.92 -34.54 -5.94
N GLY A 17 -2.73 -35.32 -4.87
CA GLY A 17 -1.84 -34.97 -3.76
C GLY A 17 -0.39 -34.79 -4.24
N LYS A 18 0.09 -33.54 -4.27
CA LYS A 18 1.47 -33.22 -4.63
C LYS A 18 2.44 -33.57 -3.50
N LYS A 19 3.58 -34.17 -3.85
CA LYS A 19 4.80 -34.04 -3.03
C LYS A 19 5.33 -32.61 -3.17
N HIS A 20 5.82 -32.04 -2.07
CA HIS A 20 6.41 -30.70 -2.06
C HIS A 20 7.51 -30.57 -3.12
N GLY A 21 7.49 -29.46 -3.88
CA GLY A 21 8.58 -29.07 -4.80
C GLY A 21 8.25 -29.05 -6.29
N VAL A 22 7.16 -29.68 -6.77
CA VAL A 22 6.91 -29.82 -8.22
C VAL A 22 5.76 -28.93 -8.73
N GLY A 23 6.13 -27.76 -9.25
CA GLY A 23 5.27 -26.85 -10.02
C GLY A 23 4.29 -25.97 -9.22
N LEU A 24 4.11 -24.73 -9.68
CA LEU A 24 3.38 -23.66 -8.97
C LEU A 24 1.85 -23.82 -8.89
N PHE A 25 1.24 -24.70 -9.70
CA PHE A 25 -0.20 -24.76 -9.91
C PHE A 25 -0.81 -26.12 -9.57
N ASP A 26 -2.04 -26.12 -9.07
CA ASP A 26 -2.78 -27.34 -8.73
C ASP A 26 -3.13 -28.20 -9.95
N LEU A 27 -3.20 -29.52 -9.71
CA LEU A 27 -3.50 -30.54 -10.71
C LEU A 27 -4.86 -31.20 -10.40
N VAL A 28 -5.71 -31.27 -11.43
CA VAL A 28 -7.03 -31.92 -11.39
C VAL A 28 -7.06 -33.10 -12.36
N LYS A 29 -7.87 -34.13 -12.08
CA LYS A 29 -8.09 -35.24 -13.02
C LYS A 29 -9.09 -34.84 -14.12
N GLY A 30 -8.77 -35.13 -15.38
CA GLY A 30 -9.71 -35.08 -16.50
C GLY A 30 -10.64 -36.30 -16.56
N LYS A 31 -11.64 -36.27 -17.46
CA LYS A 31 -12.61 -37.38 -17.62
C LYS A 31 -11.98 -38.72 -18.06
N GLY A 32 -10.78 -38.71 -18.65
CA GLY A 32 -10.02 -39.92 -18.98
C GLY A 32 -9.06 -40.38 -17.87
N GLY A 33 -9.03 -39.68 -16.72
CA GLY A 33 -8.11 -39.95 -15.61
C GLY A 33 -6.74 -39.27 -15.72
N GLU A 34 -6.45 -38.59 -16.83
CA GLU A 34 -5.18 -37.87 -17.04
C GLU A 34 -5.11 -36.58 -16.21
N PRO A 35 -3.93 -36.23 -15.63
CA PRO A 35 -3.76 -35.01 -14.85
C PRO A 35 -3.71 -33.76 -15.76
N ARG A 36 -4.40 -32.69 -15.34
CA ARG A 36 -4.42 -31.40 -16.05
C ARG A 36 -4.14 -30.24 -15.09
N CYS A 37 -3.39 -29.24 -15.57
CA CYS A 37 -3.09 -28.02 -14.83
C CYS A 37 -4.30 -27.07 -14.78
N TYR A 38 -4.57 -26.48 -13.61
CA TYR A 38 -5.83 -25.78 -13.33
C TYR A 38 -5.92 -24.31 -13.84
N SER A 39 -4.81 -23.62 -14.13
CA SER A 39 -4.72 -22.22 -13.66
C SER A 39 -4.58 -21.03 -14.66
N CYS A 40 -4.51 -21.19 -16.00
CA CYS A 40 -4.06 -20.04 -16.84
C CYS A 40 -4.72 -19.74 -18.21
N THR A 41 -5.04 -20.71 -19.09
CA THR A 41 -5.40 -20.46 -20.53
C THR A 41 -4.41 -19.62 -21.36
N LEU A 42 -3.19 -19.40 -20.85
CA LEU A 42 -2.14 -18.55 -21.44
C LEU A 42 -0.81 -19.30 -21.64
N CYS A 43 -0.91 -20.59 -21.96
CA CYS A 43 0.22 -21.40 -22.46
C CYS A 43 0.57 -21.01 -23.91
N GLU A 44 0.90 -19.75 -24.18
CA GLU A 44 1.01 -19.28 -25.57
C GLU A 44 2.17 -19.90 -26.36
N ARG A 45 3.19 -20.52 -25.71
CA ARG A 45 4.29 -21.18 -26.45
C ARG A 45 4.70 -22.60 -26.06
N THR A 46 4.59 -23.08 -24.81
CA THR A 46 4.75 -24.54 -24.53
C THR A 46 4.28 -24.97 -23.14
N CYS A 47 3.27 -25.84 -23.05
CA CYS A 47 3.13 -26.83 -21.96
C CYS A 47 2.21 -28.02 -22.37
N PRO A 48 2.79 -29.09 -22.96
CA PRO A 48 2.05 -30.35 -23.10
C PRO A 48 2.87 -31.64 -22.84
N VAL A 49 4.15 -31.60 -22.38
CA VAL A 49 5.05 -32.78 -22.39
C VAL A 49 6.05 -32.89 -21.21
N ASP A 50 5.71 -32.48 -19.97
CA ASP A 50 6.53 -32.74 -18.76
C ASP A 50 8.06 -32.48 -18.88
N CYS A 51 8.48 -31.34 -19.47
CA CYS A 51 9.88 -31.06 -19.82
C CYS A 51 10.43 -29.71 -19.31
N ILE A 52 9.90 -29.16 -18.21
CA ILE A 52 10.47 -27.93 -17.61
C ILE A 52 10.77 -28.16 -16.13
N ASP A 53 11.98 -28.65 -15.85
CA ASP A 53 12.66 -28.35 -14.60
C ASP A 53 12.99 -26.85 -14.60
N ILE A 54 12.26 -26.09 -13.80
CA ILE A 54 12.64 -24.71 -13.48
C ILE A 54 13.59 -24.77 -12.29
N GLU A 55 14.85 -25.12 -12.54
CA GLU A 55 15.94 -24.77 -11.63
C GLU A 55 16.11 -23.25 -11.63
N TYR A 56 15.25 -22.55 -10.87
CA TYR A 56 15.40 -21.13 -10.61
C TYR A 56 16.54 -20.89 -9.61
N ARG A 57 17.78 -21.19 -10.04
CA ARG A 57 18.94 -20.48 -9.52
C ARG A 57 19.02 -19.16 -10.24
N ALA A 58 18.39 -18.15 -9.64
CA ALA A 58 18.77 -16.77 -9.90
C ALA A 58 20.18 -16.55 -9.33
N GLU A 59 21.19 -16.97 -10.09
CA GLU A 59 22.50 -16.31 -10.15
C GLU A 59 22.28 -14.95 -10.83
N ALA A 60 21.45 -14.12 -10.19
CA ALA A 60 21.27 -12.74 -10.56
C ALA A 60 22.65 -12.08 -10.44
N PRO A 61 23.11 -11.34 -11.46
CA PRO A 61 24.27 -10.49 -11.27
C PRO A 61 23.99 -9.60 -10.05
N LYS A 62 25.02 -9.36 -9.21
CA LYS A 62 24.88 -8.46 -8.06
C LYS A 62 24.18 -7.19 -8.53
N LEU A 63 23.09 -6.83 -7.84
CA LEU A 63 22.32 -5.64 -8.17
C LEU A 63 23.30 -4.45 -8.29
N PRO A 64 23.13 -3.56 -9.28
CA PRO A 64 24.08 -2.47 -9.51
C PRO A 64 24.05 -1.41 -8.39
N TRP A 65 23.12 -1.55 -7.43
CA TRP A 65 23.07 -0.87 -6.14
C TRP A 65 23.20 -1.90 -5.01
N ASP A 66 23.83 -1.51 -3.90
CA ASP A 66 23.90 -2.35 -2.71
C ASP A 66 22.57 -2.28 -1.95
N ALA A 67 21.63 -3.16 -2.31
CA ALA A 67 20.32 -3.26 -1.69
C ALA A 67 20.38 -3.58 -0.18
N ALA A 68 21.49 -4.09 0.36
CA ALA A 68 21.66 -4.28 1.79
C ALA A 68 22.05 -2.96 2.48
N ALA A 69 22.96 -2.18 1.87
CA ALA A 69 23.32 -0.85 2.34
C ALA A 69 22.16 0.15 2.21
N GLU A 70 21.41 0.15 1.11
CA GLU A 70 20.20 0.99 0.95
C GLU A 70 19.13 0.63 1.99
N LYS A 71 18.91 -0.68 2.24
CA LYS A 71 17.97 -1.14 3.28
C LYS A 71 18.45 -0.79 4.69
N ALA A 72 19.76 -0.76 4.93
CA ALA A 72 20.34 -0.34 6.20
C ALA A 72 20.20 1.17 6.41
N ALA A 73 20.51 1.99 5.40
CA ALA A 73 20.30 3.43 5.42
C ALA A 73 18.81 3.80 5.62
N ALA A 74 17.90 3.10 4.93
CA ALA A 74 16.44 3.27 5.09
C ALA A 74 15.88 2.72 6.42
N LEU A 75 16.68 1.93 7.17
CA LEU A 75 16.40 1.51 8.54
C LEU A 75 16.87 2.56 9.54
N GLU A 76 18.12 3.01 9.39
CA GLU A 76 18.81 3.96 10.27
C GLU A 76 18.24 5.39 10.15
N ALA A 77 17.64 5.73 9.01
CA ALA A 77 16.89 6.97 8.80
C ALA A 77 15.47 6.98 9.42
N GLN A 78 14.98 5.88 10.00
CA GLN A 78 13.68 5.90 10.71
C GLN A 78 13.87 6.46 12.12
N PRO A 79 13.09 7.47 12.54
CA PRO A 79 13.20 8.03 13.89
C PRO A 79 12.86 6.96 14.93
N GLU A 80 13.57 6.99 16.07
CA GLU A 80 13.38 6.04 17.15
C GLU A 80 11.99 6.22 17.79
N ILE A 81 11.24 5.13 17.89
CA ILE A 81 9.83 5.14 18.31
C ILE A 81 9.70 4.69 19.76
N ASP A 82 8.96 5.46 20.56
CA ASP A 82 8.53 5.09 21.91
C ASP A 82 7.56 3.88 21.84
N PRO A 83 7.87 2.74 22.49
CA PRO A 83 7.04 1.54 22.40
C PRO A 83 5.71 1.62 23.17
N ARG A 84 5.55 2.57 24.11
CA ARG A 84 4.40 2.58 25.05
C ARG A 84 3.01 2.62 24.39
N PRO A 85 2.77 3.38 23.30
CA PRO A 85 1.48 3.33 22.59
C PRO A 85 1.21 1.99 21.90
N LEU A 86 2.26 1.31 21.44
CA LEU A 86 2.17 0.06 20.68
C LEU A 86 1.75 -1.12 21.56
N ASP A 87 2.20 -1.17 22.82
CA ASP A 87 1.78 -2.19 23.79
C ASP A 87 0.24 -2.23 23.96
N ALA A 88 -0.41 -1.06 23.97
CA ALA A 88 -1.87 -0.95 24.07
C ALA A 88 -2.58 -1.43 22.80
N VAL A 89 -2.01 -1.20 21.62
CA VAL A 89 -2.52 -1.71 20.33
C VAL A 89 -2.38 -3.24 20.28
N ILE A 90 -1.24 -3.77 20.70
CA ILE A 90 -0.96 -5.21 20.74
C ILE A 90 -1.88 -5.93 21.74
N ALA A 91 -2.13 -5.35 22.91
CA ALA A 91 -3.06 -5.92 23.90
C ALA A 91 -4.53 -6.01 23.39
N GLY A 92 -4.90 -5.24 22.37
CA GLY A 92 -6.22 -5.27 21.74
C GLY A 92 -6.39 -6.32 20.63
N LEU A 93 -5.30 -6.87 20.10
CA LEU A 93 -5.32 -7.83 18.98
C LEU A 93 -5.77 -9.23 19.43
N ARG A 94 -6.51 -9.92 18.55
CA ARG A 94 -6.91 -11.33 18.75
C ARG A 94 -6.76 -12.11 17.44
N ASP A 95 -5.87 -13.12 17.45
CA ASP A 95 -5.78 -14.23 16.49
C ASP A 95 -6.15 -13.89 15.03
N GLY A 96 -5.34 -13.06 14.37
CA GLY A 96 -5.43 -12.76 12.94
C GLY A 96 -6.61 -11.86 12.52
N ALA A 97 -7.57 -11.59 13.39
CA ALA A 97 -8.57 -10.54 13.22
C ALA A 97 -8.07 -9.23 13.83
N GLY A 98 -8.36 -8.09 13.19
CA GLY A 98 -7.94 -6.78 13.69
C GLY A 98 -6.67 -6.19 13.08
N LEU A 99 -6.10 -6.77 12.00
CA LEU A 99 -4.87 -6.22 11.40
C LEU A 99 -5.07 -4.78 10.89
N VAL A 100 -6.16 -4.49 10.19
CA VAL A 100 -6.44 -3.14 9.66
C VAL A 100 -6.69 -2.17 10.81
N GLU A 101 -7.36 -2.62 11.86
CA GLU A 101 -7.66 -1.90 13.09
C GLU A 101 -6.39 -1.58 13.89
N ALA A 102 -5.45 -2.51 14.00
CA ALA A 102 -4.16 -2.30 14.65
C ALA A 102 -3.25 -1.39 13.84
N LEU A 103 -3.22 -1.51 12.50
CA LEU A 103 -2.54 -0.53 11.64
C LEU A 103 -3.16 0.86 11.81
N ASN A 104 -4.49 0.98 11.87
CA ASN A 104 -5.17 2.26 12.06
C ASN A 104 -4.89 2.87 13.45
N ALA A 105 -4.91 2.07 14.53
CA ALA A 105 -4.57 2.52 15.87
C ALA A 105 -3.09 2.93 16.00
N THR A 106 -2.18 2.17 15.36
CA THR A 106 -0.76 2.52 15.25
C THR A 106 -0.57 3.85 14.52
N GLN A 107 -1.26 4.04 13.39
CA GLN A 107 -1.23 5.30 12.66
C GLN A 107 -1.89 6.45 13.46
N THR A 108 -2.88 6.20 14.30
CA THR A 108 -3.45 7.24 15.18
C THR A 108 -2.44 7.65 16.26
N ALA A 109 -1.67 6.70 16.80
CA ALA A 109 -0.66 6.95 17.82
C ALA A 109 0.59 7.67 17.27
N TYR A 110 1.10 7.25 16.11
CA TYR A 110 2.38 7.73 15.56
C TYR A 110 2.24 8.63 14.32
N ARG A 111 1.03 8.81 13.76
CA ARG A 111 0.70 9.46 12.46
C ARG A 111 1.18 8.71 11.21
N TYR A 112 2.12 7.79 11.35
CA TYR A 112 2.59 6.89 10.29
C TYR A 112 2.75 5.47 10.85
N LEU A 113 3.15 4.54 9.99
CA LEU A 113 3.42 3.13 10.32
C LEU A 113 4.94 2.87 10.37
N PRO A 114 5.59 3.03 11.54
CA PRO A 114 7.01 2.72 11.68
C PRO A 114 7.27 1.23 11.48
N ARG A 115 8.42 0.89 10.88
CA ARG A 115 8.76 -0.51 10.59
C ARG A 115 8.79 -1.39 11.84
N ARG A 116 9.30 -0.87 12.96
CA ARG A 116 9.31 -1.59 14.25
C ARG A 116 7.89 -2.01 14.67
N ALA A 117 6.92 -1.11 14.58
CA ALA A 117 5.53 -1.45 14.88
C ALA A 117 4.95 -2.50 13.91
N LEU A 118 5.31 -2.46 12.62
CA LEU A 118 4.90 -3.50 11.66
C LEU A 118 5.53 -4.87 11.96
N GLU A 119 6.78 -4.89 12.46
CA GLU A 119 7.47 -6.09 12.92
C GLU A 119 6.82 -6.66 14.20
N ASP A 120 6.55 -5.81 15.19
CA ASP A 120 5.88 -6.21 16.44
C ASP A 120 4.41 -6.66 16.21
N ILE A 121 3.66 -5.99 15.32
CA ILE A 121 2.31 -6.43 14.90
C ILE A 121 2.36 -7.76 14.16
N ALA A 122 3.36 -8.00 13.31
CA ALA A 122 3.53 -9.29 12.63
C ALA A 122 3.78 -10.43 13.65
N ILE A 123 4.61 -10.18 14.67
CA ILE A 123 4.85 -11.11 15.77
C ILE A 123 3.56 -11.36 16.57
N ALA A 124 2.86 -10.30 16.98
CA ALA A 124 1.64 -10.40 17.78
C ALA A 124 0.47 -11.10 17.05
N THR A 125 0.36 -10.94 15.72
CA THR A 125 -0.69 -11.56 14.92
C THR A 125 -0.31 -12.94 14.37
N GLY A 126 0.93 -13.38 14.52
CA GLY A 126 1.45 -14.62 13.91
C GLY A 126 1.54 -14.58 12.37
N LEU A 127 1.41 -13.40 11.77
CA LEU A 127 1.43 -13.21 10.31
C LEU A 127 2.87 -12.98 9.82
N LYS A 128 3.10 -13.26 8.53
CA LYS A 128 4.38 -12.90 7.91
C LYS A 128 4.45 -11.39 7.72
N LEU A 129 5.60 -10.79 8.01
CA LEU A 129 5.85 -9.36 7.79
C LEU A 129 5.52 -8.90 6.36
N SER A 130 5.71 -9.76 5.36
CA SER A 130 5.31 -9.49 3.96
C SER A 130 3.79 -9.37 3.75
N GLN A 131 2.98 -10.06 4.54
CA GLN A 131 1.51 -9.93 4.50
C GLN A 131 1.08 -8.62 5.17
N VAL A 132 1.71 -8.26 6.30
CA VAL A 132 1.48 -6.98 6.99
C VAL A 132 1.84 -5.80 6.08
N TYR A 133 3.02 -5.82 5.45
CA TYR A 133 3.38 -4.82 4.43
C TYR A 133 2.44 -4.84 3.23
N GLY A 134 2.01 -6.02 2.76
CA GLY A 134 1.04 -6.14 1.68
C GLY A 134 -0.25 -5.37 1.97
N VAL A 135 -0.80 -5.50 3.18
CA VAL A 135 -1.98 -4.74 3.62
C VAL A 135 -1.67 -3.25 3.79
N ALA A 136 -0.54 -2.89 4.41
CA ALA A 136 -0.15 -1.50 4.62
C ALA A 136 0.11 -0.73 3.31
N THR A 137 0.62 -1.38 2.26
CA THR A 137 0.81 -0.78 0.92
C THR A 137 -0.45 -0.81 0.06
N PHE A 138 -1.41 -1.70 0.35
CA PHE A 138 -2.63 -1.85 -0.46
C PHE A 138 -3.64 -0.73 -0.21
N PHE A 139 -3.76 -0.25 1.02
CA PHE A 139 -4.67 0.84 1.38
C PHE A 139 -3.93 2.19 1.38
N PRO A 140 -4.27 3.15 0.48
CA PRO A 140 -3.56 4.42 0.34
C PRO A 140 -3.74 5.36 1.55
N GLN A 141 -4.64 5.05 2.48
CA GLN A 141 -4.83 5.76 3.74
C GLN A 141 -3.69 5.54 4.76
N PHE A 142 -2.81 4.55 4.51
CA PHE A 142 -1.72 4.20 5.41
C PHE A 142 -0.39 4.80 4.95
N ASN A 143 0.21 5.61 5.81
CA ASN A 143 1.48 6.28 5.56
C ASN A 143 2.64 5.45 6.12
N LEU A 144 3.54 4.98 5.25
CA LEU A 144 4.76 4.26 5.64
C LEU A 144 5.94 5.20 5.94
N GLN A 145 5.80 6.49 5.64
CA GLN A 145 6.79 7.53 5.91
C GLN A 145 6.24 8.52 6.96
N PRO A 146 7.12 9.16 7.77
CA PRO A 146 6.70 10.19 8.70
C PRO A 146 5.94 11.33 8.01
N VAL A 147 4.70 11.55 8.46
CA VAL A 147 3.89 12.70 8.04
C VAL A 147 3.99 13.81 9.08
N GLY A 148 3.88 15.05 8.61
CA GLY A 148 3.87 16.22 9.45
C GLY A 148 2.59 16.36 10.27
N LYS A 149 2.52 17.39 11.12
CA LYS A 149 1.35 17.68 11.96
C LYS A 149 0.06 17.89 11.14
N HIS A 150 0.19 18.44 9.94
CA HIS A 150 -0.91 18.77 9.05
C HIS A 150 -0.75 18.03 7.71
N LEU A 151 -1.52 16.96 7.54
CA LEU A 151 -1.65 16.26 6.27
C LEU A 151 -2.67 16.98 5.38
N VAL A 152 -2.23 17.38 4.18
CA VAL A 152 -3.05 18.07 3.18
C VAL A 152 -3.09 17.26 1.89
N GLU A 153 -4.28 16.77 1.55
CA GLU A 153 -4.51 15.93 0.38
C GLU A 153 -5.38 16.67 -0.65
N VAL A 154 -4.83 16.89 -1.85
CA VAL A 154 -5.57 17.54 -2.93
C VAL A 154 -6.12 16.49 -3.89
N CYS A 155 -7.43 16.54 -4.17
CA CYS A 155 -8.07 15.65 -5.13
C CYS A 155 -7.65 16.01 -6.57
N VAL A 156 -6.92 15.11 -7.25
CA VAL A 156 -6.48 15.28 -8.64
C VAL A 156 -7.32 14.48 -9.65
N GLY A 157 -8.42 13.86 -9.21
CA GLY A 157 -9.35 13.13 -10.07
C GLY A 157 -10.05 14.01 -11.10
N ALA A 158 -10.56 13.40 -12.18
CA ALA A 158 -11.01 14.10 -13.40
C ALA A 158 -11.91 15.33 -13.16
N ALA A 159 -12.91 15.26 -12.28
CA ALA A 159 -13.78 16.38 -11.96
C ALA A 159 -13.03 17.54 -11.27
N CYS A 160 -12.14 17.24 -10.32
CA CYS A 160 -11.33 18.24 -9.63
C CYS A 160 -10.22 18.79 -10.55
N HIS A 161 -9.65 17.95 -11.42
CA HIS A 161 -8.67 18.36 -12.43
C HIS A 161 -9.25 19.44 -13.35
N VAL A 162 -10.43 19.22 -13.93
CA VAL A 162 -11.13 20.20 -14.78
C VAL A 162 -11.56 21.45 -14.00
N ALA A 163 -11.91 21.31 -12.72
CA ALA A 163 -12.23 22.44 -11.85
C ALA A 163 -10.99 23.27 -11.40
N GLY A 164 -9.77 22.90 -11.81
CA GLY A 164 -8.55 23.67 -11.51
C GLY A 164 -7.74 23.20 -10.30
N ALA A 165 -7.95 21.98 -9.81
CA ALA A 165 -7.16 21.41 -8.71
C ALA A 165 -5.63 21.45 -8.90
N PRO A 166 -5.04 21.33 -10.12
CA PRO A 166 -3.60 21.49 -10.32
C PRO A 166 -3.07 22.85 -9.83
N LEU A 167 -3.83 23.94 -10.03
CA LEU A 167 -3.48 25.29 -9.55
C LEU A 167 -3.57 25.40 -8.02
N VAL A 168 -4.47 24.63 -7.40
CA VAL A 168 -4.60 24.55 -5.94
C VAL A 168 -3.41 23.78 -5.35
N LEU A 169 -3.04 22.66 -5.97
CA LEU A 169 -1.88 21.84 -5.59
C LEU A 169 -0.56 22.62 -5.72
N GLU A 170 -0.37 23.33 -6.82
CA GLU A 170 0.78 24.22 -7.03
C GLU A 170 0.80 25.36 -5.98
N ALA A 171 -0.34 25.97 -5.67
CA ALA A 171 -0.42 27.01 -4.66
C ALA A 171 -0.11 26.51 -3.24
N PHE A 172 -0.43 25.26 -2.90
CA PHE A 172 0.03 24.64 -1.67
C PHE A 172 1.53 24.37 -1.70
N SER A 173 2.05 23.74 -2.76
CA SER A 173 3.47 23.42 -2.90
C SER A 173 4.36 24.66 -2.78
N LEU A 174 3.97 25.77 -3.41
CA LEU A 174 4.70 27.05 -3.34
C LEU A 174 4.65 27.73 -1.98
N GLU A 175 3.53 27.64 -1.23
CA GLU A 175 3.37 28.33 0.06
C GLU A 175 3.89 27.49 1.24
N MET A 176 3.90 26.16 1.11
CA MET A 176 4.53 25.24 2.06
C MET A 176 6.03 25.03 1.79
N GLU A 177 6.52 25.39 0.60
CA GLU A 177 7.89 25.15 0.10
C GLU A 177 8.26 23.64 0.04
N VAL A 178 7.27 22.80 -0.28
CA VAL A 178 7.40 21.33 -0.30
C VAL A 178 6.93 20.74 -1.63
N ALA A 179 7.59 19.69 -2.11
CA ALA A 179 7.15 18.97 -3.30
C ALA A 179 5.92 18.08 -3.01
N VAL A 180 5.17 17.74 -4.06
CA VAL A 180 4.02 16.83 -3.94
C VAL A 180 4.50 15.42 -3.57
N GLY A 181 3.94 14.86 -2.50
CA GLY A 181 4.34 13.58 -1.91
C GLY A 181 5.42 13.69 -0.84
N GLN A 182 5.84 14.90 -0.46
CA GLN A 182 6.87 15.12 0.57
C GLN A 182 6.31 15.82 1.82
N THR A 183 7.08 15.72 2.90
CA THR A 183 6.88 16.41 4.18
C THR A 183 7.91 17.53 4.30
N THR A 184 7.52 18.69 4.86
CA THR A 184 8.45 19.81 5.16
C THR A 184 9.47 19.41 6.22
N ASP A 185 10.69 19.96 6.15
CA ASP A 185 11.78 19.68 7.12
C ASP A 185 11.37 19.95 8.58
N ASP A 186 10.52 20.96 8.81
CA ASP A 186 9.96 21.30 10.15
C ASP A 186 8.93 20.28 10.68
N MET A 187 8.60 19.23 9.91
CA MET A 187 7.55 18.25 10.21
C MET A 187 6.16 18.87 10.50
N LEU A 188 5.89 20.08 10.00
CA LEU A 188 4.60 20.75 10.16
C LEU A 188 3.60 20.35 9.08
N PHE A 189 3.99 20.26 7.81
CA PHE A 189 3.09 20.00 6.68
C PHE A 189 3.54 18.81 5.82
N THR A 190 2.57 18.00 5.38
CA THR A 190 2.77 17.01 4.31
C THR A 190 1.76 17.27 3.20
N LEU A 191 2.24 17.36 1.96
CA LEU A 191 1.39 17.59 0.79
C LEU A 191 1.25 16.29 -0.01
N GLN A 192 0.04 15.79 -0.18
CA GLN A 192 -0.25 14.61 -1.00
C GLN A 192 -1.25 14.92 -2.11
N ALA A 193 -1.11 14.24 -3.25
CA ALA A 193 -2.09 14.25 -4.33
C ALA A 193 -2.86 12.93 -4.30
N VAL A 194 -4.18 12.99 -4.14
CA VAL A 194 -5.06 11.82 -4.03
C VAL A 194 -5.98 11.71 -5.23
N ASN A 195 -6.21 10.49 -5.72
CA ASN A 195 -6.95 10.27 -6.97
C ASN A 195 -8.42 10.68 -6.87
N CYS A 196 -9.17 10.23 -5.86
CA CYS A 196 -10.59 10.57 -5.73
C CYS A 196 -11.03 10.55 -4.27
N VAL A 197 -11.58 11.66 -3.80
CA VAL A 197 -12.22 11.80 -2.48
C VAL A 197 -13.72 11.47 -2.54
N GLY A 198 -14.30 11.30 -3.73
CA GLY A 198 -15.73 11.00 -3.93
C GLY A 198 -16.68 12.22 -3.83
N ALA A 199 -16.22 13.35 -3.28
CA ALA A 199 -17.02 14.56 -3.11
C ALA A 199 -17.10 15.46 -4.37
N CYS A 200 -17.33 14.88 -5.56
CA CYS A 200 -17.23 15.60 -6.84
C CYS A 200 -18.17 16.83 -6.99
N ALA A 201 -19.29 16.88 -6.25
CA ALA A 201 -20.18 18.03 -6.21
C ALA A 201 -19.56 19.29 -5.57
N LEU A 202 -18.42 19.14 -4.90
CA LEU A 202 -17.70 20.19 -4.18
C LEU A 202 -16.33 20.51 -4.81
N ALA A 203 -16.09 20.09 -6.06
CA ALA A 203 -14.82 20.30 -6.75
C ALA A 203 -14.45 21.79 -6.93
N PRO A 204 -13.18 22.20 -6.74
CA PRO A 204 -12.03 21.40 -6.30
C PRO A 204 -12.10 20.99 -4.82
N VAL A 205 -11.78 19.72 -4.53
CA VAL A 205 -11.81 19.15 -3.18
C VAL A 205 -10.39 19.04 -2.59
N VAL A 206 -10.26 19.45 -1.33
CA VAL A 206 -9.05 19.29 -0.51
C VAL A 206 -9.44 18.65 0.81
N ARG A 207 -8.73 17.62 1.26
CA ARG A 207 -8.88 17.04 2.60
C ARG A 207 -7.74 17.53 3.50
N PHE A 208 -8.08 17.87 4.73
CA PHE A 208 -7.16 18.36 5.76
C PHE A 208 -7.33 17.49 7.01
N GLY A 209 -6.43 16.53 7.22
CA GLY A 209 -6.66 15.44 8.17
C GLY A 209 -7.95 14.67 7.85
N ASP A 210 -8.95 14.76 8.72
CA ASP A 210 -10.27 14.15 8.53
C ASP A 210 -11.31 15.08 7.90
N GLU A 211 -11.05 16.40 7.84
CA GLU A 211 -12.00 17.37 7.31
C GLU A 211 -11.92 17.48 5.78
N THR A 212 -13.07 17.35 5.09
CA THR A 212 -13.15 17.51 3.62
C THR A 212 -13.69 18.90 3.27
N MET A 213 -12.87 19.70 2.58
CA MET A 213 -13.20 21.06 2.14
C MET A 213 -13.49 21.11 0.65
N GLY A 214 -14.51 21.88 0.27
CA GLY A 214 -14.96 22.09 -1.11
C GLY A 214 -14.70 23.49 -1.66
N ASP A 215 -14.96 23.66 -2.96
CA ASP A 215 -14.82 24.93 -3.69
C ASP A 215 -13.44 25.58 -3.44
N TYR A 216 -12.39 24.76 -3.43
CA TYR A 216 -11.08 25.24 -3.00
C TYR A 216 -10.38 26.04 -4.10
N THR A 217 -9.83 27.20 -3.74
CA THR A 217 -9.13 28.10 -4.67
C THR A 217 -7.68 28.32 -4.23
N PRO A 218 -6.76 28.69 -5.14
CA PRO A 218 -5.38 29.01 -4.79
C PRO A 218 -5.24 30.07 -3.70
N ALA A 219 -6.18 31.04 -3.63
CA ALA A 219 -6.21 32.04 -2.58
C ALA A 219 -6.65 31.47 -1.21
N LYS A 220 -7.62 30.54 -1.19
CA LYS A 220 -8.02 29.82 0.04
C LYS A 220 -6.86 28.95 0.56
N ALA A 221 -6.13 28.26 -0.34
CA ALA A 221 -4.93 27.48 -0.01
C ALA A 221 -3.85 28.30 0.69
N ARG A 222 -3.40 29.40 0.08
CA ARG A 222 -2.39 30.28 0.70
C ARG A 222 -2.84 30.85 2.03
N LYS A 223 -4.12 31.23 2.15
CA LYS A 223 -4.70 31.73 3.41
C LYS A 223 -4.71 30.67 4.51
N LEU A 224 -5.00 29.40 4.18
CA LEU A 224 -4.98 28.30 5.14
C LEU A 224 -3.57 28.05 5.67
N VAL A 225 -2.57 27.91 4.78
CA VAL A 225 -1.17 27.64 5.18
C VAL A 225 -0.63 28.77 6.08
N ARG A 226 -0.88 30.04 5.73
CA ARG A 226 -0.48 31.20 6.55
C ARG A 226 -1.19 31.26 7.90
N LYS A 227 -2.43 30.78 8.00
CA LYS A 227 -3.14 30.67 9.26
C LYS A 227 -2.49 29.60 10.14
N LEU A 228 -2.27 28.40 9.58
CA LEU A 228 -1.70 27.27 10.31
C LEU A 228 -0.27 27.56 10.78
N ARG A 229 0.61 28.12 9.93
CA ARG A 229 1.95 28.56 10.36
C ARG A 229 1.89 29.52 11.56
N ARG A 230 0.95 30.48 11.54
CA ARG A 230 0.76 31.43 12.65
C ARG A 230 0.18 30.78 13.91
N ASP A 231 -0.76 29.86 13.76
CA ASP A 231 -1.40 29.17 14.88
C ASP A 231 -0.39 28.23 15.60
N GLU A 232 0.72 27.85 14.95
CA GLU A 232 1.84 27.08 15.53
C GLU A 232 3.00 27.95 16.07
N GLU A 233 3.03 29.26 15.75
CA GLU A 233 4.01 30.23 16.26
C GLU A 233 3.61 30.83 17.63
N VAL A 234 2.48 30.39 18.22
CA VAL A 234 1.82 30.93 19.43
C VAL A 234 1.77 29.92 20.56
#